data_AF-A0A7S1WQB1-F1
#
_entry.id   AF-A0A7S1WQB1-F1
#
_cell.length_a   1.000
_cell.length_b   1.000
_cell.length_c   1.000
_cell.angle_alpha   90.00
_cell.angle_beta   90.00
_cell.angle_gamma   90.00
#
_symmetry.space_group_name_H-M   'P 1'
#
loop_
_entity.id
_entity.type
_entity.pdbx_description
1 polymer ?
#
loop_
_entity_poly.entity_id
_entity_poly.type
_entity_poly.pdbx_seq_one_letter_code
_entity_poly.pdbx_strand_id
1 'polypeptide(L)'
;ASSYDVVDGPNDEGEMFTRPGILVDAFPSPYPNEEAARYANGGALPPDLSVYTTACHEGMDYIFALLIGYRDPPAGIAVRDGLYYNPYYPGGLIAMPPPIHADGLVDYEDGTPATKTQMAKDVVNFLVWASEPAHDERKLIGIKALSACMVGTVIVGVWYRSGWIGYKTRRIDFTKAVM
;
A
#
# COMPACT_ATOMS: atom_id res chain seq x y z
N ALA A 1 5.81 22.14 -3.53
CA ALA A 1 7.20 21.82 -3.93
C ALA A 1 8.16 22.90 -3.46
N SER A 2 7.94 24.18 -3.76
CA SER A 2 8.83 25.29 -3.37
C SER A 2 8.84 25.64 -1.87
N SER A 3 8.23 24.83 -1.01
CA SER A 3 8.14 25.08 0.43
C SER A 3 9.34 24.54 1.20
N TYR A 4 10.20 23.76 0.57
CA TYR A 4 11.44 23.23 1.15
C TYR A 4 12.60 23.39 0.16
N ASP A 5 13.81 23.43 0.72
CA ASP A 5 15.04 23.52 -0.04
C ASP A 5 15.62 22.12 -0.30
N VAL A 6 16.15 21.93 -1.50
CA VAL A 6 16.80 20.70 -1.96
C VAL A 6 18.23 21.03 -2.36
N VAL A 7 19.17 20.18 -1.95
CA VAL A 7 20.56 20.27 -2.36
C VAL A 7 20.69 19.78 -3.81
N ASP A 8 21.29 20.59 -4.66
CA ASP A 8 21.54 20.34 -6.09
C ASP A 8 22.98 20.71 -6.46
N GLY A 9 23.46 20.29 -7.63
CA GLY A 9 24.80 20.62 -8.12
C GLY A 9 25.59 19.43 -8.67
N PRO A 10 26.86 19.66 -9.06
CA PRO A 10 27.67 20.87 -8.82
C PRO A 10 27.35 22.04 -9.78
N ASN A 11 27.64 23.27 -9.34
CA ASN A 11 27.65 24.46 -10.19
C ASN A 11 28.96 24.59 -11.00
N ASP A 12 29.12 25.67 -11.77
CA ASP A 12 30.31 25.92 -12.60
C ASP A 12 31.63 26.05 -11.80
N GLU A 13 31.53 26.27 -10.48
CA GLU A 13 32.67 26.34 -9.54
C GLU A 13 32.95 25.00 -8.85
N GLY A 14 32.13 23.97 -9.10
CA GLY A 14 32.24 22.64 -8.48
C GLY A 14 31.61 22.54 -7.09
N GLU A 15 30.84 23.53 -6.66
CA GLU A 15 30.17 23.56 -5.36
C GLU A 15 28.71 23.07 -5.45
N MET A 16 28.25 22.38 -4.41
CA MET A 16 26.83 22.03 -4.25
C MET A 16 26.07 23.26 -3.74
N PHE A 17 24.89 23.54 -4.29
CA PHE A 17 24.05 24.65 -3.87
C PHE A 17 22.67 24.16 -3.42
N THR A 18 21.91 25.05 -2.77
CA THR A 18 20.53 24.77 -2.37
C THR A 18 19.58 25.55 -3.26
N ARG A 19 18.49 24.90 -3.67
CA ARG A 19 17.43 25.54 -4.45
C ARG A 19 16.06 25.17 -3.89
N PRO A 20 15.04 26.01 -4.13
CA PRO A 20 13.67 25.62 -3.82
C PRO A 20 13.29 24.36 -4.60
N GLY A 21 12.52 23.49 -3.95
CA GLY A 21 12.04 22.24 -4.54
C GLY A 21 11.15 22.46 -5.77
N ILE A 22 11.31 21.62 -6.78
CA ILE A 22 10.49 21.55 -7.99
C ILE A 22 9.62 20.29 -7.99
N LEU A 23 8.62 20.22 -8.87
CA LEU A 23 7.64 19.12 -8.88
C LEU A 23 8.22 17.72 -9.13
N VAL A 24 9.41 17.65 -9.75
CA VAL A 24 10.09 16.38 -10.05
C VAL A 24 10.99 15.91 -8.91
N ASP A 25 11.22 16.73 -7.88
CA ASP A 25 12.01 16.33 -6.74
C ASP A 25 11.24 15.33 -5.87
N ALA A 26 11.96 14.37 -5.30
CA ALA A 26 11.40 13.44 -4.33
C ALA A 26 11.04 14.18 -3.02
N PHE A 27 10.28 13.50 -2.16
CA PHE A 27 10.06 13.98 -0.80
C PHE A 27 11.39 14.00 -0.03
N PRO A 28 11.66 15.08 0.73
CA PRO A 28 12.90 15.19 1.47
C PRO A 28 12.94 14.17 2.60
N SER A 29 14.10 13.53 2.78
CA SER A 29 14.32 12.64 3.91
C SER A 29 14.41 13.45 5.22
N PRO A 30 13.77 13.02 6.31
CA PRO A 30 13.86 13.70 7.61
C PRO A 30 15.26 13.58 8.24
N TYR A 31 16.03 12.56 7.85
CA TYR A 31 17.37 12.30 8.35
C TYR A 31 18.37 12.14 7.20
N PRO A 32 19.63 12.58 7.37
CA PRO A 32 20.65 12.45 6.32
C PRO A 32 21.12 11.00 6.11
N ASN A 33 21.02 10.16 7.14
CA ASN A 33 21.40 8.74 7.10
C ASN A 33 20.71 7.94 8.22
N GLU A 34 20.83 6.62 8.16
CA GLU A 34 20.21 5.70 9.12
C GLU A 34 20.76 5.88 10.55
N GLU A 35 22.05 6.16 10.70
CA GLU A 35 22.67 6.34 12.03
C GLU A 35 22.12 7.56 12.76
N ALA A 36 21.92 8.67 12.03
CA ALA A 36 21.26 9.86 12.56
C ALA A 36 19.81 9.57 12.95
N ALA A 37 19.08 8.78 12.15
CA ALA A 37 17.71 8.37 12.45
C ALA A 37 17.64 7.50 13.71
N ARG A 38 18.55 6.52 13.86
CA ARG A 38 18.64 5.65 15.05
C ARG A 38 19.00 6.46 16.27
N TYR A 39 19.98 7.34 16.17
CA TYR A 39 20.38 8.20 17.29
C TYR A 39 19.22 9.07 17.78
N ALA A 40 18.46 9.68 16.86
CA ALA A 40 17.31 10.51 17.19
C ALA A 40 16.13 9.74 17.81
N ASN A 41 15.99 8.44 17.51
CA ASN A 41 14.86 7.61 17.94
C ASN A 41 15.25 6.51 18.94
N GLY A 42 16.32 6.71 19.73
CA GLY A 42 16.69 5.78 20.81
C GLY A 42 17.15 4.40 20.33
N GLY A 43 17.78 4.33 19.15
CA GLY A 43 18.29 3.10 18.53
C GLY A 43 17.32 2.46 17.51
N ALA A 44 16.04 2.84 17.53
CA ALA A 44 15.07 2.38 16.55
C ALA A 44 15.23 3.13 15.22
N LEU A 45 15.10 2.45 14.09
CA LEU A 45 15.10 3.07 12.77
C LEU A 45 13.65 3.14 12.27
N PRO A 46 13.08 4.34 12.08
CA PRO A 46 11.80 4.48 11.39
C PRO A 46 11.92 3.89 9.97
N PRO A 47 11.04 2.94 9.57
CA PRO A 47 11.08 2.37 8.24
C PRO A 47 10.63 3.39 7.18
N ASP A 48 11.13 3.25 5.96
CA ASP A 48 10.60 3.99 4.82
C ASP A 48 9.15 3.57 4.53
N LEU A 49 8.29 4.57 4.28
CA LEU A 49 6.85 4.36 4.17
C LEU A 49 6.37 4.17 2.72
N SER A 50 7.24 4.34 1.72
CA SER A 50 6.87 4.32 0.31
C SER A 50 6.17 3.02 -0.10
N VAL A 51 6.66 1.88 0.41
CA VAL A 51 6.15 0.53 0.09
C VAL A 51 5.59 -0.21 1.31
N TYR A 52 5.32 0.51 2.41
CA TYR A 52 5.06 -0.15 3.69
C TYR A 52 3.75 -0.94 3.72
N THR A 53 2.74 -0.50 2.96
CA THR A 53 1.45 -1.22 2.87
C THR A 53 1.57 -2.56 2.16
N THR A 54 2.54 -2.74 1.27
CA THR A 54 2.79 -4.02 0.56
C THR A 54 3.87 -4.86 1.25
N ALA A 55 4.75 -4.23 2.04
CA ALA A 55 5.81 -4.89 2.77
C ALA A 55 5.32 -5.60 4.06
N CYS A 56 4.26 -5.09 4.71
CA CYS A 56 3.71 -5.67 5.92
C CYS A 56 2.59 -6.68 5.63
N HIS A 57 2.50 -7.72 6.47
CA HIS A 57 1.34 -8.61 6.49
C HIS A 57 0.08 -7.82 6.86
N GLU A 58 -1.05 -8.14 6.21
CA GLU A 58 -2.34 -7.44 6.33
C GLU A 58 -2.35 -5.98 5.86
N GLY A 59 -1.19 -5.43 5.44
CA GLY A 59 -1.04 -4.16 4.73
C GLY A 59 -1.78 -2.99 5.37
N MET A 60 -2.82 -2.50 4.68
CA MET A 60 -3.61 -1.35 5.12
C MET A 60 -4.31 -1.56 6.47
N ASP A 61 -4.83 -2.75 6.73
CA ASP A 61 -5.61 -3.04 7.94
C ASP A 61 -4.70 -3.04 9.18
N TYR A 62 -3.48 -3.58 9.02
CA TYR A 62 -2.45 -3.55 10.05
C TYR A 62 -2.06 -2.12 10.40
N ILE A 63 -1.77 -1.27 9.42
CA ILE A 63 -1.32 0.11 9.67
C ILE A 63 -2.43 0.92 10.33
N PHE A 64 -3.69 0.77 9.88
CA PHE A 64 -4.82 1.43 10.51
C PHE A 64 -4.97 1.00 11.96
N ALA A 65 -4.97 -0.30 12.23
CA ALA A 65 -5.06 -0.86 13.57
C ALA A 65 -3.90 -0.42 14.47
N LEU A 66 -2.68 -0.37 13.92
CA LEU A 66 -1.49 0.11 14.62
C LEU A 66 -1.64 1.58 15.05
N LEU A 67 -2.06 2.47 14.15
CA LEU A 67 -2.18 3.90 14.45
C LEU A 67 -3.22 4.19 15.54
N ILE A 68 -4.34 3.47 15.54
CA ILE A 68 -5.42 3.71 16.52
C ILE A 68 -5.31 2.87 17.79
N GLY A 69 -4.59 1.74 17.74
CA GLY A 69 -4.61 0.67 18.75
C GLY A 69 -3.74 0.88 19.98
N TYR A 70 -3.04 2.02 20.09
CA TYR A 70 -2.28 2.37 21.30
C TYR A 70 -3.17 2.36 22.55
N ARG A 71 -2.74 1.62 23.58
CA ARG A 71 -3.47 1.47 24.85
C ARG A 71 -2.52 1.18 26.00
N ASP A 72 -3.03 1.24 27.21
CA ASP A 72 -2.25 0.87 28.40
C ASP A 72 -1.92 -0.64 28.40
N PRO A 73 -0.73 -1.02 28.91
CA PRO A 73 -0.34 -2.41 29.00
C PRO A 73 -1.27 -3.17 29.96
N PRO A 74 -1.69 -4.40 29.61
CA PRO A 74 -2.43 -5.25 30.53
C PRO A 74 -1.55 -5.61 31.75
N ALA A 75 -2.21 -6.01 32.84
CA ALA A 75 -1.51 -6.36 34.07
C ALA A 75 -0.45 -7.45 33.83
N GLY A 76 0.77 -7.22 34.31
CA GLY A 76 1.89 -8.16 34.19
C GLY A 76 2.86 -7.89 33.03
N ILE A 77 2.57 -6.94 32.13
CA ILE A 77 3.52 -6.53 31.08
C ILE A 77 4.29 -5.28 31.55
N ALA A 78 5.58 -5.47 31.83
CA ALA A 78 6.48 -4.35 32.10
C ALA A 78 6.96 -3.72 30.78
N VAL A 79 6.61 -2.45 30.56
CA VAL A 79 7.08 -1.65 29.43
C VAL A 79 8.43 -1.05 29.80
N ARG A 80 9.44 -1.20 28.92
CA ARG A 80 10.75 -0.56 29.13
C ARG A 80 10.66 0.92 28.75
N ASP A 81 11.49 1.73 29.38
CA ASP A 81 11.55 3.17 29.08
C ASP A 81 11.83 3.41 27.59
N GLY A 82 11.04 4.30 26.99
CA GLY A 82 11.10 4.63 25.57
C GLY A 82 10.28 3.71 24.65
N LEU A 83 9.66 2.65 25.18
CA LEU A 83 8.71 1.80 24.44
C LEU A 83 7.26 2.13 24.83
N TYR A 84 6.35 1.83 23.92
CA TYR A 84 4.91 2.03 24.05
C TYR A 84 4.19 0.71 23.79
N TYR A 85 3.08 0.49 24.48
CA TYR A 85 2.29 -0.72 24.28
C TYR A 85 1.30 -0.57 23.12
N ASN A 86 1.37 -1.49 22.17
CA ASN A 86 0.42 -1.62 21.07
C ASN A 86 0.18 -3.10 20.79
N PRO A 87 -1.06 -3.60 20.93
CA PRO A 87 -1.35 -5.01 20.78
C PRO A 87 -1.21 -5.55 19.34
N TYR A 88 -1.29 -4.68 18.34
CA TYR A 88 -1.17 -5.07 16.94
C TYR A 88 0.30 -5.20 16.52
N TYR A 89 1.22 -4.50 17.21
CA TYR A 89 2.64 -4.60 16.90
C TYR A 89 3.19 -5.98 17.32
N PRO A 90 4.00 -6.64 16.47
CA PRO A 90 4.64 -7.91 16.83
C PRO A 90 5.48 -7.77 18.11
N GLY A 91 5.13 -8.52 19.15
CA GLY A 91 5.79 -8.43 20.46
C GLY A 91 5.19 -7.37 21.42
N GLY A 92 4.18 -6.62 20.99
CA GLY A 92 3.36 -5.75 21.85
C GLY A 92 4.02 -4.43 22.26
N LEU A 93 5.33 -4.29 22.14
CA LEU A 93 6.09 -3.09 22.54
C LEU A 93 6.74 -2.44 21.31
N ILE A 94 6.39 -1.19 21.03
CA ILE A 94 6.87 -0.42 19.88
C ILE A 94 7.65 0.82 20.35
N ALA A 95 8.73 1.19 19.67
CA ALA A 95 9.51 2.39 19.98
C ALA A 95 8.86 3.71 19.51
N MET A 96 7.79 3.61 18.71
CA MET A 96 7.05 4.75 18.18
C MET A 96 6.00 5.21 19.20
N PRO A 97 6.04 6.47 19.68
CA PRO A 97 4.95 7.05 20.46
C PRO A 97 3.66 7.12 19.64
N PRO A 98 2.47 7.23 20.25
CA PRO A 98 1.21 7.36 19.50
C PRO A 98 1.27 8.61 18.61
N PRO A 99 1.37 8.46 17.27
CA PRO A 99 1.54 9.61 16.37
C PRO A 99 0.26 10.44 16.32
N ILE A 100 -0.89 9.77 16.38
CA ILE A 100 -2.22 10.37 16.42
C ILE A 100 -2.77 10.21 17.84
N HIS A 101 -2.42 11.15 18.73
CA HIS A 101 -2.71 11.07 20.16
C HIS A 101 -4.04 11.72 20.56
N ALA A 102 -4.60 12.63 19.74
CA ALA A 102 -5.85 13.33 20.00
C ALA A 102 -6.61 13.61 18.70
N ASP A 103 -7.89 13.98 18.85
CA ASP A 103 -8.67 14.57 17.76
C ASP A 103 -8.23 16.03 17.53
N GLY A 104 -8.34 16.52 16.29
CA GLY A 104 -8.06 17.91 15.93
C GLY A 104 -6.57 18.25 15.80
N LEU A 105 -5.71 17.27 15.51
CA LEU A 105 -4.27 17.52 15.33
C LEU A 105 -3.93 18.29 14.05
N VAL A 106 -4.82 18.24 13.07
CA VAL A 106 -4.68 18.89 11.77
C VAL A 106 -6.02 19.50 11.39
N ASP A 107 -6.00 20.69 10.80
CA ASP A 107 -7.17 21.30 10.19
C ASP A 107 -7.23 20.90 8.70
N TYR A 108 -8.27 20.18 8.31
CA TYR A 108 -8.47 19.82 6.91
C TYR A 108 -8.97 21.02 6.10
N GLU A 109 -8.44 21.18 4.89
CA GLU A 109 -8.80 22.28 3.98
C GLU A 109 -10.27 22.21 3.51
N ASP A 110 -10.85 21.00 3.50
CA ASP A 110 -12.24 20.74 3.08
C ASP A 110 -13.27 20.86 4.22
N GLY A 111 -12.82 21.15 5.45
CA GLY A 111 -13.66 21.25 6.64
C GLY A 111 -14.09 19.90 7.24
N THR A 112 -13.50 18.78 6.81
CA THR A 112 -13.74 17.46 7.42
C THR A 112 -13.35 17.49 8.90
N PRO A 113 -14.15 16.91 9.82
CA PRO A 113 -13.75 16.79 11.22
C PRO A 113 -12.54 15.87 11.39
N ALA A 114 -11.45 16.42 11.91
CA ALA A 114 -10.20 15.69 12.13
C ALA A 114 -10.23 14.77 13.36
N THR A 115 -11.09 13.76 13.33
CA THR A 115 -11.06 12.69 14.34
C THR A 115 -9.86 11.77 14.14
N LYS A 116 -9.41 11.12 15.22
CA LYS A 116 -8.30 10.16 15.21
C LYS A 116 -8.48 9.07 14.18
N THR A 117 -9.70 8.53 14.06
CA THR A 117 -10.04 7.50 13.07
C THR A 117 -10.03 8.04 11.64
N GLN A 118 -10.48 9.28 11.44
CA GLN A 118 -10.49 9.92 10.13
C GLN A 118 -9.05 10.16 9.64
N MET A 119 -8.21 10.76 10.49
CA MET A 119 -6.79 10.97 10.19
C MET A 119 -6.06 9.67 9.90
N ALA A 120 -6.27 8.63 10.72
CA ALA A 120 -5.66 7.32 10.47
C ALA A 120 -6.10 6.71 9.14
N LYS A 121 -7.39 6.81 8.80
CA LYS A 121 -7.93 6.31 7.53
C LYS A 121 -7.30 7.04 6.33
N ASP A 122 -7.19 8.36 6.40
CA ASP A 122 -6.69 9.17 5.29
C ASP A 122 -5.20 8.94 5.06
N VAL A 123 -4.40 8.87 6.14
CA VAL A 123 -2.98 8.52 6.06
C VAL A 123 -2.79 7.13 5.45
N VAL A 124 -3.58 6.14 5.88
CA VAL A 124 -3.48 4.78 5.34
C VAL A 124 -3.84 4.75 3.86
N ASN A 125 -4.90 5.43 3.44
CA ASN A 125 -5.27 5.52 2.02
C ASN A 125 -4.17 6.19 1.19
N PHE A 126 -3.54 7.24 1.71
CA PHE A 126 -2.40 7.88 1.07
C PHE A 126 -1.22 6.92 0.93
N LEU A 127 -0.89 6.14 1.96
CA LEU A 127 0.17 5.14 1.91
C LEU A 127 -0.15 4.01 0.92
N VAL A 128 -1.42 3.61 0.79
CA VAL A 128 -1.84 2.61 -0.21
C VAL A 128 -1.60 3.15 -1.62
N TRP A 129 -1.97 4.41 -1.88
CA TRP A 129 -1.66 5.07 -3.15
C TRP A 129 -0.16 5.18 -3.40
N ALA A 130 0.63 5.55 -2.39
CA ALA A 130 2.09 5.67 -2.51
C ALA A 130 2.76 4.33 -2.84
N SER A 131 2.29 3.24 -2.24
CA SER A 131 2.79 1.89 -2.52
C SER A 131 2.27 1.31 -3.83
N GLU A 132 1.09 1.71 -4.29
CA GLU A 132 0.47 1.21 -5.51
C GLU A 132 -0.18 2.33 -6.37
N PRO A 133 0.62 3.16 -7.06
CA PRO A 133 0.10 4.30 -7.83
C PRO A 133 -0.72 3.88 -9.06
N ALA A 134 -0.51 2.67 -9.57
CA ALA A 134 -1.23 2.13 -10.73
C ALA A 134 -2.51 1.37 -10.37
N HIS A 135 -2.96 1.41 -9.10
CA HIS A 135 -4.09 0.64 -8.60
C HIS A 135 -5.37 0.81 -9.42
N ASP A 136 -5.71 2.07 -9.76
CA ASP A 136 -6.96 2.39 -10.45
C ASP A 136 -6.93 1.94 -11.91
N GLU A 137 -5.82 2.23 -12.60
CA GLU A 137 -5.61 1.81 -13.99
C GLU A 137 -5.55 0.28 -14.11
N ARG A 138 -4.87 -0.39 -13.18
CA ARG A 138 -4.79 -1.86 -13.11
C ARG A 138 -6.18 -2.48 -12.97
N LYS A 139 -7.02 -1.96 -12.08
CA LYS A 139 -8.41 -2.45 -11.91
C LYS A 139 -9.27 -2.17 -13.13
N LEU A 140 -9.11 -1.02 -13.77
CA LEU A 140 -9.82 -0.66 -15.00
C LEU A 140 -9.45 -1.57 -16.17
N ILE A 141 -8.15 -1.85 -16.36
CA ILE A 141 -7.69 -2.79 -17.39
C ILE A 141 -8.16 -4.22 -17.05
N GLY A 142 -8.08 -4.60 -15.78
CA GLY A 142 -8.54 -5.90 -15.28
C GLY A 142 -10.01 -6.18 -15.63
N ILE A 143 -10.91 -5.24 -15.35
CA ILE A 143 -12.34 -5.43 -15.66
C ILE A 143 -12.61 -5.48 -17.17
N LYS A 144 -11.88 -4.69 -17.97
CA LYS A 144 -11.97 -4.73 -19.44
C LYS A 144 -11.51 -6.09 -19.99
N ALA A 145 -10.37 -6.58 -19.50
CA ALA A 145 -9.81 -7.87 -19.90
C ALA A 145 -10.73 -9.03 -19.50
N LEU A 146 -11.22 -9.06 -18.26
CA LEU A 146 -12.14 -10.10 -17.78
C LEU A 146 -13.44 -10.12 -18.58
N SER A 147 -14.01 -8.95 -18.89
CA SER A 147 -15.23 -8.84 -19.71
C SER A 147 -14.99 -9.38 -21.13
N ALA A 148 -13.87 -9.03 -21.76
CA ALA A 148 -13.51 -9.54 -23.08
C ALA A 148 -13.28 -11.06 -23.07
N CYS A 149 -12.59 -11.59 -22.06
CA CYS A 149 -12.39 -13.03 -21.88
C CYS A 149 -13.72 -13.77 -21.67
N MET A 150 -14.67 -13.18 -20.92
CA MET A 150 -15.99 -13.79 -20.72
C MET A 150 -16.76 -13.91 -22.04
N VAL A 151 -16.82 -12.83 -22.83
CA VAL A 151 -17.45 -12.85 -24.16
C VAL A 151 -16.75 -13.83 -25.09
N GLY A 152 -15.41 -13.80 -25.13
CA GLY A 152 -14.61 -14.73 -25.92
C GLY A 152 -14.86 -16.19 -25.56
N THR A 153 -14.97 -16.50 -24.25
CA THR A 153 -15.27 -17.86 -23.77
C THR A 153 -16.63 -18.35 -24.26
N VAL A 154 -17.67 -17.50 -24.24
CA VAL A 154 -18.99 -17.86 -24.76
C VAL A 154 -18.95 -18.12 -26.26
N ILE A 155 -18.32 -17.24 -27.04
CA ILE A 155 -18.21 -17.37 -28.50
C ILE A 155 -17.45 -18.66 -28.88
N VAL A 156 -16.29 -18.88 -28.27
CA VAL A 156 -15.48 -20.09 -28.50
C VAL A 156 -16.23 -21.34 -28.05
N GLY A 157 -16.96 -21.29 -26.94
CA GLY A 157 -17.80 -22.39 -26.47
C GLY A 157 -18.88 -22.76 -27.47
N VAL A 158 -19.59 -21.77 -28.03
CA VAL A 158 -20.59 -21.99 -29.09
C VAL A 158 -19.94 -22.53 -30.36
N TRP A 159 -18.82 -21.94 -30.81
CA TRP A 159 -18.09 -22.39 -31.99
C TRP A 159 -17.61 -23.84 -31.86
N TYR A 160 -17.02 -24.19 -30.71
CA TYR A 160 -16.60 -25.56 -30.39
C TYR A 160 -17.78 -26.53 -30.45
N ARG A 161 -18.92 -26.19 -29.82
CA ARG A 161 -20.12 -27.04 -29.88
C ARG A 161 -20.65 -27.22 -31.29
N SER A 162 -20.67 -26.16 -32.09
CA SER A 162 -21.11 -26.21 -33.49
C SER A 162 -20.20 -27.08 -34.34
N GLY A 163 -18.88 -27.00 -34.18
CA GLY A 163 -17.93 -27.85 -34.93
C GLY A 163 -18.02 -29.34 -34.55
N TRP A 164 -18.31 -29.64 -33.28
CA TRP A 164 -18.34 -31.02 -32.78
C TRP A 164 -19.71 -31.68 -32.85
N ILE A 165 -20.78 -30.95 -33.19
CA ILE A 165 -22.15 -31.48 -33.17
C ILE A 165 -22.28 -32.73 -34.04
N GLY A 166 -21.71 -32.73 -35.24
CA GLY A 166 -21.76 -33.87 -36.16
C GLY A 166 -21.14 -35.14 -35.57
N TYR A 167 -20.03 -35.04 -34.85
CA TYR A 167 -19.41 -36.19 -34.18
C TYR A 167 -20.16 -36.62 -32.92
N LYS A 168 -20.73 -35.66 -32.18
CA LYS A 168 -21.45 -35.93 -30.92
C LYS A 168 -22.84 -36.50 -31.15
N THR A 169 -23.49 -36.18 -32.27
CA THR A 169 -24.85 -36.65 -32.60
C THR A 169 -24.87 -37.75 -33.67
N ARG A 170 -23.71 -38.23 -34.15
CA ARG A 170 -23.69 -39.31 -35.15
C ARG A 170 -24.27 -40.60 -34.59
N ARG A 171 -25.06 -41.28 -35.41
CA ARG A 171 -25.49 -42.66 -35.17
C ARG A 171 -24.48 -43.62 -35.79
N ILE A 172 -24.13 -44.68 -35.06
CA ILE A 172 -23.24 -45.74 -35.56
C ILE A 172 -24.04 -47.04 -35.55
N ASP A 173 -24.27 -47.61 -36.73
CA ASP A 173 -24.93 -48.89 -36.90
C ASP A 173 -23.89 -49.95 -37.27
N PHE A 174 -23.84 -51.07 -36.55
CA PHE A 174 -22.94 -52.18 -36.83
C PHE A 174 -23.68 -53.28 -37.60
N THR A 175 -23.30 -53.52 -38.85
CA THR A 175 -23.84 -54.62 -39.67
C THR A 175 -22.82 -55.75 -39.80
N LYS A 176 -23.30 -56.99 -39.93
CA LYS A 176 -22.41 -58.14 -40.18
C LYS A 176 -21.90 -58.07 -41.62
N ALA A 177 -20.59 -58.24 -41.79
CA ALA A 177 -19.97 -58.34 -43.11
C ALA A 177 -20.53 -59.56 -43.85
N VAL A 178 -21.16 -59.33 -45.01
CA VAL A 178 -21.58 -60.41 -45.90
C VAL A 178 -20.38 -60.74 -46.77
N MET A 179 -19.90 -62.00 -46.71
CA MET A 179 -18.86 -62.56 -47.58
C MET A 179 -19.40 -62.80 -48.98
#